data_AF-A0A918I2J3-F1
#
_entry.id   AF-A0A918I2J3-F1
#
_cell.length_a   1.000
_cell.length_b   1.000
_cell.length_c   1.000
_cell.angle_alpha   90.00
_cell.angle_beta   90.00
_cell.angle_gamma   90.00
#
_symmetry.space_group_name_H-M   'P 1'
#
loop_
_entity.id
_entity.type
_entity.pdbx_description
1 polymer ?
#
loop_
_entity_poly.entity_id
_entity_poly.type
_entity_poly.pdbx_seq_one_letter_code
_entity_poly.pdbx_strand_id
1 'polypeptide(L)'
;MNARQIEADSKQIFEALAHGIAGDDETAMSMIRPIVRRSDAAMYATFCSLAESASFDARQQPDAGDHFVLEVESIETGQKGSVDVLPPGVRFAAQFVTAWANRDQETTEALYLALYESSPEDLGVGLRAIYEMAVVSLRAMVERKRAGGVG
;
A
#
# COMPACT_ATOMS: atom_id res chain seq x y z
N MET A 1 3.16 -16.50 14.78
CA MET A 1 3.27 -15.16 15.41
C MET A 1 2.26 -15.09 16.55
N ASN A 2 2.58 -14.50 17.70
CA ASN A 2 1.60 -14.36 18.79
C ASN A 2 0.83 -13.03 18.68
N ALA A 3 -0.35 -12.93 19.28
CA ALA A 3 -1.24 -11.78 19.13
C ALA A 3 -0.61 -10.44 19.55
N ARG A 4 0.22 -10.43 20.60
CA ARG A 4 0.91 -9.22 21.07
C ARG A 4 1.88 -8.65 20.04
N GLN A 5 2.55 -9.53 19.28
CA GLN A 5 3.47 -9.09 18.24
C GLN A 5 2.72 -8.45 17.06
N ILE A 6 1.59 -9.02 16.65
CA ILE A 6 0.74 -8.48 15.57
C ILE A 6 0.29 -7.06 15.91
N GLU A 7 -0.16 -6.85 17.16
CA GLU A 7 -0.58 -5.53 17.64
C GLU A 7 0.57 -4.52 17.65
N ALA A 8 1.75 -4.92 18.15
CA ALA A 8 2.93 -4.07 18.16
C ALA A 8 3.37 -3.67 16.74
N ASP A 9 3.37 -4.63 15.81
CA ASP A 9 3.75 -4.39 14.41
C ASP A 9 2.77 -3.44 13.73
N SER A 10 1.47 -3.66 13.94
CA SER A 10 0.42 -2.81 13.38
C SER A 10 0.57 -1.37 13.88
N LYS A 11 0.78 -1.19 15.19
CA LYS A 11 1.02 0.13 15.78
C LYS A 11 2.26 0.80 15.18
N GLN A 12 3.35 0.07 15.03
CA GLN A 12 4.59 0.61 14.46
C GLN A 12 4.43 0.98 12.98
N ILE A 13 3.63 0.23 12.21
CA ILE A 13 3.29 0.58 10.82
C ILE A 13 2.45 1.87 10.79
N PHE A 14 1.47 2.03 11.68
CA PHE A 14 0.68 3.27 11.78
C PHE A 14 1.55 4.47 12.16
N GLU A 15 2.49 4.31 13.09
CA GLU A 15 3.45 5.36 13.46
C GLU A 15 4.35 5.72 12.27
N ALA A 16 4.83 4.72 11.52
CA ALA A 16 5.62 4.95 10.31
C ALA A 16 4.83 5.74 9.25
N LEU A 17 3.54 5.41 9.06
CA LEU A 17 2.66 6.17 8.16
C LEU A 17 2.48 7.63 8.63
N ALA A 18 2.40 7.87 9.94
CA ALA A 18 2.33 9.23 10.47
C ALA A 18 3.59 10.06 10.16
N HIS A 19 4.78 9.46 10.27
CA HIS A 19 6.03 10.08 9.81
C HIS A 19 6.01 10.37 8.31
N GLY A 20 5.55 9.41 7.51
CA GLY A 20 5.38 9.59 6.06
C GLY A 20 4.44 10.74 5.72
N ILE A 21 3.29 10.84 6.39
CA ILE A 21 2.35 11.96 6.23
C ILE A 21 3.03 13.30 6.52
N ALA A 22 3.91 13.37 7.52
CA ALA A 22 4.70 14.56 7.86
C ALA A 22 5.87 14.86 6.91
N GLY A 23 6.16 13.98 5.94
CA GLY A 23 7.26 14.13 4.98
C GLY A 23 8.58 13.51 5.42
N ASP A 24 8.56 12.71 6.50
CA ASP A 24 9.73 12.03 7.04
C ASP A 24 9.77 10.55 6.61
N ASP A 25 9.99 10.34 5.31
CA ASP A 25 10.04 9.01 4.70
C ASP A 25 11.20 8.15 5.21
N GLU A 26 12.31 8.78 5.59
CA GLU A 26 13.49 8.06 6.08
C GLU A 26 13.19 7.40 7.43
N THR A 27 12.63 8.16 8.38
CA THR A 27 12.21 7.61 9.67
C THR A 27 11.13 6.55 9.46
N ALA A 28 10.12 6.82 8.63
CA ALA A 28 9.07 5.86 8.34
C ALA A 28 9.63 4.51 7.83
N MET A 29 10.52 4.55 6.83
CA MET A 29 11.13 3.33 6.31
C MET A 29 12.07 2.66 7.30
N SER A 30 12.75 3.42 8.17
CA SER A 30 13.56 2.86 9.26
C SER A 30 12.73 2.04 10.25
N MET A 31 11.46 2.43 10.47
CA MET A 31 10.52 1.72 11.33
C MET A 31 9.94 0.48 10.65
N ILE A 32 9.69 0.51 9.34
CA ILE A 32 9.12 -0.64 8.62
C ILE A 32 10.17 -1.74 8.38
N ARG A 33 11.42 -1.39 8.08
CA ARG A 33 12.48 -2.34 7.71
C ARG A 33 12.69 -3.50 8.71
N PRO A 34 12.73 -3.28 10.04
CA PRO A 34 12.86 -4.37 11.00
C PRO A 34 11.67 -5.33 10.99
N ILE A 35 10.45 -4.84 10.70
CA ILE A 35 9.24 -5.65 10.69
C ILE A 35 9.32 -6.68 9.57
N VAL A 36 9.57 -6.22 8.35
CA VAL A 36 9.58 -7.04 7.13
C VAL A 36 10.76 -8.01 7.07
N ARG A 37 11.88 -7.70 7.74
CA ARG A 37 13.07 -8.58 7.79
C ARG A 37 12.92 -9.80 8.71
N ARG A 38 11.87 -9.86 9.54
CA ARG A 38 11.71 -10.96 10.51
C ARG A 38 11.27 -12.27 9.88
N SER A 39 10.40 -12.22 8.87
CA SER A 39 9.88 -13.39 8.17
C SER A 39 9.05 -12.98 6.97
N ASP A 40 8.86 -13.91 6.02
CA ASP A 40 7.97 -13.70 4.87
C ASP A 40 6.52 -13.41 5.31
N ALA A 41 6.04 -14.09 6.35
CA ALA A 41 4.72 -13.82 6.91
C ALA A 41 4.58 -12.38 7.45
N ALA A 42 5.64 -11.85 8.08
CA ALA A 42 5.65 -10.46 8.55
C ALA A 42 5.74 -9.46 7.38
N MET A 43 6.48 -9.80 6.32
CA MET A 43 6.54 -9.01 5.10
C MET A 43 5.16 -8.93 4.43
N TYR A 44 4.52 -10.08 4.18
CA TYR A 44 3.17 -10.15 3.61
C TYR A 44 2.14 -9.39 4.47
N ALA A 45 2.16 -9.58 5.79
CA ALA A 45 1.28 -8.84 6.69
C ALA A 45 1.48 -7.31 6.58
N THR A 46 2.73 -6.86 6.40
CA THR A 46 3.03 -5.44 6.19
C THR A 46 2.45 -4.92 4.88
N PHE A 47 2.56 -5.69 3.79
CA PHE A 47 1.92 -5.36 2.51
C PHE A 47 0.41 -5.19 2.66
N CYS A 48 -0.25 -6.12 3.34
CA CYS A 48 -1.68 -6.05 3.62
C CYS A 48 -2.04 -4.80 4.45
N SER A 49 -1.29 -4.48 5.50
CA SER A 49 -1.54 -3.29 6.33
C SER A 49 -1.36 -1.98 5.58
N LEU A 50 -0.37 -1.89 4.68
CA LEU A 50 -0.18 -0.71 3.85
C LEU A 50 -1.26 -0.61 2.77
N ALA A 51 -1.65 -1.73 2.14
CA ALA A 51 -2.73 -1.77 1.16
C ALA A 51 -4.09 -1.40 1.77
N GLU A 52 -4.33 -1.77 3.04
CA GLU A 52 -5.50 -1.29 3.80
C GLU A 52 -5.55 0.23 3.87
N SER A 53 -4.41 0.85 4.16
CA SER A 53 -4.29 2.30 4.26
C SER A 53 -4.41 2.98 2.89
N ALA A 54 -3.81 2.38 1.85
CA ALA A 54 -3.88 2.87 0.46
C ALA A 54 -5.28 2.77 -0.15
N SER A 55 -6.08 1.78 0.26
CA SER A 55 -7.44 1.55 -0.26
C SER A 55 -8.54 2.16 0.59
N PHE A 56 -8.19 2.91 1.66
CA PHE A 56 -9.16 3.42 2.63
C PHE A 56 -10.29 4.22 1.98
N ASP A 57 -9.96 5.17 1.10
CA ASP A 57 -10.94 6.04 0.44
C ASP A 57 -11.86 5.26 -0.50
N ALA A 58 -11.29 4.34 -1.29
CA ALA A 58 -12.03 3.48 -2.20
C ALA A 58 -13.06 2.62 -1.47
N ARG A 59 -12.75 2.20 -0.24
CA ARG A 59 -13.62 1.34 0.56
C ARG A 59 -14.71 2.08 1.33
N GLN A 60 -14.59 3.40 1.48
CA GLN A 60 -15.54 4.22 2.24
C GLN A 60 -16.73 4.69 1.40
N GLN A 61 -16.63 4.61 0.07
CA GLN A 61 -17.70 5.00 -0.86
C GLN A 61 -18.00 3.92 -1.91
N PRO A 62 -18.32 2.68 -1.52
CA PRO A 62 -18.72 1.67 -2.49
C PRO A 62 -20.17 1.91 -2.92
N ASP A 63 -20.39 2.27 -4.18
CA ASP A 63 -21.69 2.01 -4.80
C ASP A 63 -21.81 0.50 -5.08
N ALA A 64 -23.04 -0.02 -5.01
CA ALA A 64 -23.28 -1.45 -5.22
C ALA A 64 -22.92 -1.86 -6.65
N GLY A 65 -21.86 -2.64 -6.81
CA GLY A 65 -21.36 -3.09 -8.11
C GLY A 65 -20.12 -2.36 -8.62
N ASP A 66 -19.61 -1.37 -7.87
CA ASP A 66 -18.41 -0.65 -8.26
C ASP A 66 -17.14 -1.44 -7.99
N HIS A 67 -16.25 -1.42 -8.98
CA HIS A 67 -14.90 -1.95 -8.87
C HIS A 67 -13.92 -0.81 -8.70
N PHE A 68 -13.00 -0.95 -7.75
CA PHE A 68 -11.89 -0.03 -7.63
C PHE A 68 -10.89 -0.29 -8.76
N VAL A 69 -10.49 0.77 -9.45
CA VAL A 69 -9.47 0.76 -10.50
C VAL A 69 -8.41 1.79 -10.19
N LEU A 70 -7.15 1.47 -10.50
CA LEU A 70 -6.05 2.44 -10.53
C LEU A 70 -5.75 2.79 -11.97
N GLU A 71 -5.88 4.07 -12.29
CA GLU A 71 -5.48 4.59 -13.60
C GLU A 71 -3.96 4.77 -13.64
N VAL A 72 -3.36 4.30 -14.73
CA VAL A 72 -1.93 4.48 -15.01
C VAL A 72 -1.82 5.52 -16.11
N GLU A 73 -1.01 6.55 -15.90
CA GLU A 73 -0.77 7.61 -16.86
C GLU A 73 0.73 7.81 -17.08
N SER A 74 1.11 8.24 -18.29
CA SER A 74 2.47 8.67 -18.57
C SER A 74 2.70 10.07 -18.02
N ILE A 75 3.74 10.26 -17.21
CA ILE A 75 4.14 11.57 -16.70
C ILE A 75 4.70 12.50 -17.79
N GLU A 76 5.16 11.94 -18.92
CA GLU A 76 5.73 12.72 -20.02
C GLU A 76 4.64 13.25 -20.96
N THR A 77 3.58 12.46 -21.19
CA THR A 77 2.56 12.77 -22.20
C THR A 77 1.18 13.05 -21.62
N GLY A 78 0.94 12.73 -20.35
CA GLY A 78 -0.38 12.80 -19.71
C GLY A 78 -1.41 11.82 -20.30
N GLN A 79 -0.98 10.88 -21.15
CA GLN A 79 -1.88 9.91 -21.77
C GLN A 79 -2.00 8.64 -20.92
N LYS A 80 -3.13 7.95 -21.09
CA LYS A 80 -3.38 6.64 -20.48
C LYS A 80 -2.26 5.66 -20.82
N GLY A 81 -1.65 5.11 -19.78
CA GLY A 81 -0.64 4.07 -19.84
C GLY A 81 -1.21 2.67 -19.59
N SER A 82 -0.31 1.69 -19.52
CA SER A 82 -0.63 0.32 -19.10
C SER A 82 0.18 -0.05 -17.85
N VAL A 83 -0.40 -0.85 -16.97
CA VAL A 83 0.32 -1.44 -15.84
C VAL A 83 1.46 -2.35 -16.30
N ASP A 84 1.37 -2.90 -17.52
CA ASP A 84 2.35 -3.83 -18.10
C ASP A 84 3.67 -3.17 -18.49
N VAL A 85 3.73 -1.83 -18.53
CA VAL A 85 4.98 -1.10 -18.78
C VAL A 85 5.67 -0.65 -17.49
N LEU A 86 5.02 -0.83 -16.33
CA LEU A 86 5.61 -0.49 -15.05
C LEU A 86 6.71 -1.49 -14.67
N PRO A 87 7.75 -1.05 -13.94
CA PRO A 87 8.73 -1.95 -13.32
C PRO A 87 8.04 -3.00 -12.43
N PRO A 88 8.59 -4.22 -12.27
CA PRO A 88 7.90 -5.34 -11.63
C PRO A 88 7.36 -5.02 -10.23
N GLY A 89 8.17 -4.43 -9.35
CA GLY A 89 7.72 -4.05 -8.00
C GLY A 89 6.59 -3.01 -8.00
N VAL A 90 6.62 -2.05 -8.93
CA VAL A 90 5.57 -1.01 -9.06
C VAL A 90 4.29 -1.59 -9.66
N ARG A 91 4.43 -2.47 -10.66
CA ARG A 91 3.31 -3.21 -11.25
C ARG A 91 2.60 -4.05 -10.20
N PHE A 92 3.38 -4.81 -9.43
CA PHE A 92 2.89 -5.59 -8.31
C PHE A 92 2.14 -4.69 -7.32
N ALA A 93 2.72 -3.56 -6.91
CA ALA A 93 2.10 -2.64 -5.96
C ALA A 93 0.71 -2.16 -6.43
N ALA A 94 0.61 -1.75 -7.69
CA ALA A 94 -0.66 -1.32 -8.28
C ALA A 94 -1.68 -2.46 -8.30
N GLN A 95 -1.32 -3.63 -8.82
CA GLN A 95 -2.21 -4.79 -8.90
C GLN A 95 -2.65 -5.30 -7.52
N PHE A 96 -1.71 -5.34 -6.57
CA PHE A 96 -1.95 -5.80 -5.20
C PHE A 96 -2.92 -4.89 -4.47
N VAL A 97 -2.71 -3.57 -4.52
CA VAL A 97 -3.63 -2.60 -3.89
C VAL A 97 -5.01 -2.66 -4.56
N THR A 98 -5.08 -2.81 -5.88
CA THR A 98 -6.35 -2.96 -6.59
C THR A 98 -7.10 -4.22 -6.17
N ALA A 99 -6.44 -5.39 -6.15
CA ALA A 99 -7.06 -6.63 -5.68
C ALA A 99 -7.47 -6.52 -4.20
N TRP A 100 -6.63 -5.94 -3.35
CA TRP A 100 -6.94 -5.71 -1.94
C TRP A 100 -8.18 -4.82 -1.78
N ALA A 101 -8.25 -3.69 -2.50
CA ALA A 101 -9.39 -2.78 -2.46
C ALA A 101 -10.70 -3.48 -2.84
N ASN A 102 -10.65 -4.38 -3.84
CA ASN A 102 -11.78 -5.19 -4.31
C ASN A 102 -12.06 -6.44 -3.45
N ARG A 103 -11.38 -6.61 -2.31
CA ARG A 103 -11.51 -7.77 -1.40
C ARG A 103 -11.14 -9.12 -2.04
N ASP A 104 -10.33 -9.10 -3.08
CA ASP A 104 -9.85 -10.31 -3.76
C ASP A 104 -8.59 -10.84 -3.07
N GLN A 105 -8.80 -11.54 -1.95
CA GLN A 105 -7.71 -12.07 -1.12
C GLN A 105 -6.88 -13.12 -1.87
N GLU A 106 -7.52 -13.95 -2.69
CA GLU A 106 -6.86 -14.99 -3.49
C GLU A 106 -5.87 -14.36 -4.47
N THR A 107 -6.29 -13.31 -5.21
CA THR A 107 -5.39 -12.59 -6.11
C THR A 107 -4.28 -11.88 -5.35
N THR A 108 -4.54 -11.29 -4.18
CA THR A 108 -3.46 -10.65 -3.41
C THR A 108 -2.39 -11.63 -2.95
N GLU A 109 -2.78 -12.82 -2.49
CA GLU A 109 -1.84 -13.86 -2.09
C GLU A 109 -1.06 -14.39 -3.30
N ALA A 110 -1.74 -14.66 -4.41
CA ALA A 110 -1.11 -15.13 -5.65
C ALA A 110 -0.10 -14.12 -6.21
N LEU A 111 -0.43 -12.82 -6.20
CA LEU A 111 0.49 -11.76 -6.64
C LEU A 111 1.73 -11.66 -5.77
N TYR A 112 1.57 -11.79 -4.44
CA TYR A 112 2.70 -11.76 -3.52
C TYR A 112 3.63 -12.95 -3.74
N LEU A 113 3.07 -14.16 -3.80
CA LEU A 113 3.85 -15.37 -4.03
C LEU A 113 4.56 -15.34 -5.39
N ALA A 114 3.87 -14.90 -6.44
CA ALA A 114 4.47 -14.77 -7.78
C ALA A 114 5.69 -13.84 -7.77
N LEU A 115 5.58 -12.65 -7.14
CA LEU A 115 6.71 -11.73 -7.06
C LEU A 115 7.85 -12.29 -6.17
N TYR A 116 7.50 -12.90 -5.04
CA TYR A 116 8.47 -13.51 -4.13
C TYR A 116 9.29 -14.61 -4.81
N GLU A 117 8.65 -15.43 -5.64
CA GLU A 117 9.31 -16.51 -6.36
C GLU A 117 10.09 -16.03 -7.59
N SER A 118 9.56 -15.06 -8.35
CA SER A 118 10.16 -14.64 -9.62
C SER A 118 11.25 -13.57 -9.47
N SER A 119 11.08 -12.65 -8.52
CA SER A 119 11.92 -11.44 -8.39
C SER A 119 11.90 -10.89 -6.96
N PRO A 120 12.42 -11.63 -5.96
CA PRO A 120 12.37 -11.25 -4.55
C PRO A 120 13.07 -9.89 -4.26
N GLU A 121 14.02 -9.47 -5.08
CA GLU A 121 14.66 -8.16 -5.01
C GLU A 121 13.67 -7.00 -5.24
N ASP A 122 12.61 -7.23 -6.01
CA ASP A 122 11.59 -6.22 -6.33
C ASP A 122 10.54 -6.06 -5.22
N LEU A 123 10.51 -6.95 -4.21
CA LEU A 123 9.64 -6.79 -3.04
C LEU A 123 9.94 -5.48 -2.29
N GLY A 124 11.20 -5.05 -2.25
CA GLY A 124 11.57 -3.76 -1.66
C GLY A 124 10.98 -2.57 -2.41
N VAL A 125 10.94 -2.66 -3.75
CA VAL A 125 10.35 -1.65 -4.63
C VAL A 125 8.83 -1.63 -4.46
N GLY A 126 8.19 -2.80 -4.47
CA GLY A 126 6.75 -2.92 -4.24
C GLY A 126 6.33 -2.40 -2.87
N LEU A 127 7.09 -2.72 -1.82
CA LEU A 127 6.83 -2.23 -0.46
C LEU A 127 6.87 -0.71 -0.40
N ARG A 128 7.89 -0.11 -1.01
CA ARG A 128 8.03 1.35 -1.09
C ARG A 128 6.86 1.98 -1.85
N ALA A 129 6.46 1.42 -2.99
CA ALA A 129 5.36 1.93 -3.79
C ALA A 129 4.01 1.87 -3.03
N ILE A 130 3.69 0.75 -2.36
CA ILE A 130 2.45 0.65 -1.56
C ILE A 130 2.48 1.61 -0.37
N TYR A 131 3.64 1.77 0.27
CA TYR A 131 3.84 2.79 1.31
C TYR A 131 3.54 4.21 0.79
N GLU A 132 4.06 4.58 -0.37
CA GLU A 132 3.81 5.90 -0.98
C GLU A 132 2.33 6.10 -1.30
N MET A 133 1.66 5.09 -1.87
CA MET A 133 0.21 5.12 -2.11
C MET A 133 -0.58 5.30 -0.80
N ALA A 134 -0.18 4.61 0.27
CA ALA A 134 -0.79 4.75 1.60
C ALA A 134 -0.61 6.16 2.17
N VAL A 135 0.61 6.73 2.10
CA VAL A 135 0.89 8.08 2.57
C VAL A 135 0.09 9.13 1.81
N VAL A 136 0.05 9.04 0.48
CA VAL A 136 -0.72 9.97 -0.37
C VAL A 136 -2.21 9.90 -0.03
N SER A 137 -2.77 8.70 0.09
CA SER A 137 -4.19 8.50 0.43
C SER A 137 -4.53 9.07 1.82
N LEU A 138 -3.68 8.81 2.81
CA LEU A 138 -3.89 9.33 4.16
C LEU A 138 -3.69 10.84 4.27
N ARG A 139 -2.75 11.43 3.53
CA ARG A 139 -2.59 12.90 3.44
C ARG A 139 -3.85 13.54 2.88
N ALA A 140 -4.37 13.03 1.77
CA ALA A 140 -5.61 13.53 1.17
C ALA A 140 -6.78 13.43 2.17
N MET A 141 -6.87 12.33 2.94
CA MET A 141 -7.87 12.21 4.02
C MET A 141 -7.70 13.27 5.11
N VAL A 142 -6.47 13.50 5.60
CA VAL A 142 -6.19 14.51 6.63
C VAL A 142 -6.56 15.91 6.13
N GLU A 143 -6.23 16.23 4.88
CA GLU A 143 -6.59 17.49 4.23
C GLU A 143 -8.09 17.69 4.13
N ARG A 144 -8.85 16.66 3.68
CA ARG A 144 -10.32 16.71 3.63
C ARG A 144 -10.94 16.89 5.02
N LYS A 145 -10.42 16.22 6.05
CA LYS A 145 -10.90 16.41 7.43
C LYS A 145 -10.63 17.82 7.96
N ARG A 146 -9.48 18.41 7.61
CA ARG A 146 -9.16 19.81 7.96
C ARG A 146 -10.07 20.79 7.22
N ALA A 147 -10.39 20.54 5.95
CA ALA A 147 -11.26 21.39 5.14
C ALA A 147 -12.75 21.26 5.51
N GLY A 148 -13.20 20.07 5.92
CA GLY A 148 -14.57 19.80 6.36
C GLY A 148 -14.85 20.13 7.84
N GLY A 149 -13.83 20.53 8.60
CA GLY A 149 -13.92 20.93 10.01
C GLY A 149 -14.43 22.36 10.25
N VAL A 150 -15.39 22.82 9.44
CA VAL A 150 -16.23 23.99 9.72
C VAL A 150 -17.67 23.57 9.46
N GLY A 151 -18.36 23.17 10.54
CA GLY A 151 -19.77 22.82 10.59
C GLY A 151 -20.20 22.67 12.03
#